data_AF-A0A1G1WD24-F1
#
_entry.id   AF-A0A1G1WD24-F1
#
_cell.length_a   1.000
_cell.length_b   1.000
_cell.length_c   1.000
_cell.angle_alpha   90.00
_cell.angle_beta   90.00
_cell.angle_gamma   90.00
#
_symmetry.space_group_name_H-M   'P 1'
#
loop_
_entity.id
_entity.type
_entity.pdbx_description
1 polymer ?
#
loop_
_entity_poly.entity_id
_entity_poly.type
_entity_poly.pdbx_seq_one_letter_code
_entity_poly.pdbx_strand_id
1 'polypeptide(L)'
;MTYEIGSRYPEPRDKVRIVQKKDYASGMLTEGVVKDVLTSSRFHPRGHKVRLEDGTIGRVQEFVDEDIKDQGPAPLNIPEEDELV
;
A
#
# COMPACT_ATOMS: atom_id res chain seq x y z
N MET A 1 -3.97 0.53 15.62
CA MET A 1 -3.64 0.84 14.22
C MET A 1 -4.36 -0.16 13.34
N THR A 2 -5.62 0.13 13.05
CA THR A 2 -6.52 -0.68 12.24
C THR A 2 -6.47 -0.07 10.85
N TYR A 3 -5.88 -0.75 9.88
CA TYR A 3 -5.84 -0.26 8.50
C TYR A 3 -7.19 -0.57 7.85
N GLU A 4 -7.84 0.44 7.27
CA GLU A 4 -9.21 0.40 6.69
C GLU A 4 -9.35 -0.50 5.45
N ILE A 5 -8.26 -1.15 5.04
CA ILE A 5 -8.18 -2.09 3.93
C ILE A 5 -8.89 -3.43 4.22
N GLY A 6 -9.32 -3.64 5.47
CA GLY A 6 -9.86 -4.91 5.98
C GLY A 6 -11.18 -5.39 5.34
N SER A 7 -11.76 -4.63 4.41
CA SER A 7 -13.02 -4.99 3.75
C SER A 7 -12.92 -5.20 2.24
N ARG A 8 -11.90 -4.67 1.56
CA ARG A 8 -11.74 -4.82 0.10
C ARG A 8 -10.83 -6.01 -0.19
N TYR A 9 -11.44 -7.08 -0.73
CA TYR A 9 -10.71 -8.28 -1.15
C TYR A 9 -10.03 -8.01 -2.50
N PRO A 10 -8.71 -8.24 -2.65
CA PRO A 10 -8.04 -8.03 -3.93
C PRO A 10 -8.42 -9.11 -4.93
N GLU A 11 -8.61 -8.72 -6.18
CA GLU A 11 -8.83 -9.64 -7.29
C GLU A 11 -7.54 -9.79 -8.12
N PRO A 12 -7.31 -10.95 -8.76
CA PRO A 12 -6.27 -11.05 -9.76
C PRO A 12 -6.51 -9.98 -10.84
N ARG A 13 -5.44 -9.28 -11.23
CA ARG A 13 -5.39 -8.11 -12.14
C ARG A 13 -5.66 -6.74 -11.51
N ASP A 14 -5.97 -6.67 -10.22
CA ASP A 14 -6.06 -5.38 -9.51
C ASP A 14 -4.68 -4.72 -9.42
N LYS A 15 -4.65 -3.39 -9.61
CA LYS A 15 -3.45 -2.60 -9.32
C LYS A 15 -3.43 -2.27 -7.83
N VAL A 16 -2.37 -2.68 -7.15
CA VAL A 16 -2.21 -2.50 -5.72
C VAL A 16 -0.81 -2.01 -5.38
N ARG A 17 -0.72 -1.36 -4.23
CA ARG A 17 0.55 -1.05 -3.58
C ARG A 17 0.75 -2.01 -2.42
N ILE A 18 1.84 -2.75 -2.48
CA ILE A 18 2.22 -3.71 -1.44
C ILE A 18 3.44 -3.21 -0.68
N VAL A 19 3.50 -3.58 0.59
CA VAL A 19 4.72 -3.46 1.39
C VAL A 19 5.38 -4.83 1.53
N GLN A 20 6.69 -4.88 1.27
CA GLN A 20 7.49 -6.07 1.53
C GLN A 20 8.08 -5.99 2.93
N LYS A 21 8.39 -7.15 3.54
CA LYS A 21 8.96 -7.19 4.89
C LYS A 21 10.27 -6.38 5.02
N LYS A 22 11.07 -6.35 3.95
CA LYS A 22 12.33 -5.58 3.89
C LYS A 22 12.11 -4.06 3.96
N ASP A 23 10.94 -3.60 3.52
CA ASP A 23 10.57 -2.18 3.41
C ASP A 23 9.69 -1.72 4.59
N TYR A 24 9.51 -2.54 5.63
CA TYR A 24 8.72 -2.17 6.81
C TYR A 24 9.30 -0.99 7.58
N ALA A 25 10.63 -0.82 7.56
CA ALA A 25 11.31 0.28 8.23
C ALA A 25 11.29 1.57 7.40
N SER A 26 11.35 1.47 6.07
CA SER A 26 11.34 2.61 5.15
C SER A 26 9.92 3.07 4.78
N GLY A 27 8.92 2.20 4.93
CA GLY A 27 7.56 2.46 4.48
C GLY A 27 7.42 2.47 2.96
N MET A 28 8.43 2.01 2.21
CA MET A 28 8.37 2.00 0.74
C MET A 28 7.31 1.01 0.26
N LEU A 29 6.43 1.50 -0.60
CA LEU A 29 5.39 0.71 -1.24
C LEU A 29 5.82 0.36 -2.66
N THR A 30 5.68 -0.91 -3.01
CA THR A 30 5.88 -1.40 -4.38
C THR A 30 4.52 -1.48 -5.06
N GLU A 31 4.36 -0.74 -6.15
CA GLU A 31 3.18 -0.82 -7.00
C GLU A 31 3.29 -2.02 -7.95
N GLY A 32 2.17 -2.71 -8.16
CA GLY A 32 2.10 -3.75 -9.19
C GLY A 32 0.72 -4.37 -9.30
N VAL A 33 0.63 -5.35 -10.20
CA VAL A 33 -0.61 -6.06 -10.52
C VAL A 33 -0.68 -7.36 -9.72
N VAL A 34 -1.81 -7.62 -9.08
CA VAL A 34 -2.04 -8.87 -8.32
C VAL A 34 -2.12 -10.05 -9.29
N LYS A 35 -1.29 -11.07 -9.04
CA LYS A 35 -1.35 -12.36 -9.71
C LYS A 35 -2.16 -13.36 -8.91
N ASP A 36 -1.75 -13.59 -7.65
CA ASP A 36 -2.40 -14.55 -6.76
C ASP A 36 -2.69 -13.93 -5.40
N VAL A 37 -3.85 -14.24 -4.83
CA VAL A 37 -4.19 -13.89 -3.45
C VAL A 37 -3.82 -15.04 -2.53
N LEU A 38 -2.89 -14.80 -1.60
CA LEU A 38 -2.36 -15.81 -0.67
C LEU A 38 -3.04 -15.76 0.70
N THR A 39 -4.15 -15.05 0.79
CA THR A 39 -4.92 -14.82 2.01
C THR A 39 -6.26 -15.53 1.91
N SER A 40 -6.59 -16.33 2.92
CA SER A 40 -7.85 -17.09 3.00
C SER A 40 -9.01 -16.35 3.67
N SER A 41 -8.73 -15.54 4.71
CA SER A 41 -9.79 -14.76 5.39
C SER A 41 -10.10 -13.45 4.62
N ARG A 42 -11.31 -12.92 4.78
CA ARG A 42 -11.69 -11.62 4.20
C ARG A 42 -11.25 -10.42 5.05
N PHE A 43 -11.07 -10.62 6.36
CA PHE A 43 -10.68 -9.54 7.28
C PHE A 43 -9.22 -9.68 7.70
N HIS A 44 -8.38 -8.70 7.35
CA HIS A 44 -6.96 -8.67 7.70
C HIS A 44 -6.55 -7.30 8.25
N PRO A 45 -6.19 -7.20 9.54
CA PRO A 45 -5.83 -5.93 10.17
C PRO A 45 -4.61 -5.21 9.56
N ARG A 46 -3.76 -5.97 8.84
CA ARG A 46 -2.53 -5.50 8.20
C ARG A 46 -2.56 -5.70 6.68
N GLY A 47 -3.75 -5.85 6.10
CA GLY A 47 -3.93 -6.07 4.66
C GLY A 47 -3.74 -7.52 4.20
N HIS A 48 -4.18 -7.77 2.96
CA HIS A 48 -4.16 -9.07 2.30
C HIS A 48 -2.75 -9.43 1.83
N LYS A 49 -2.33 -10.68 2.04
CA LYS A 49 -1.08 -11.17 1.45
C LYS A 49 -1.34 -11.55 0.00
N VAL A 50 -0.59 -10.95 -0.92
CA VAL A 50 -0.72 -11.19 -2.36
C VAL A 50 0.65 -11.46 -2.98
N ARG A 51 0.63 -12.10 -4.14
CA ARG A 51 1.75 -12.22 -5.07
C ARG A 51 1.44 -11.35 -6.28
N LEU A 52 2.40 -10.53 -6.67
CA LEU A 52 2.33 -9.71 -7.87
C LEU A 52 2.77 -10.50 -9.13
N GLU A 53 2.51 -9.96 -10.32
CA GLU A 53 2.92 -10.57 -11.59
C GLU A 53 4.44 -10.75 -11.74
N ASP A 54 5.24 -9.86 -11.15
CA ASP A 54 6.70 -9.93 -11.08
C ASP A 54 7.24 -11.03 -10.15
N GLY A 55 6.36 -11.69 -9.39
CA GLY A 55 6.70 -12.71 -8.38
C GLY A 55 6.93 -12.15 -6.98
N THR A 56 6.87 -10.82 -6.79
CA THR A 56 7.01 -10.17 -5.49
C THR A 56 5.84 -10.51 -4.57
N ILE A 57 6.13 -10.77 -3.30
CA ILE A 57 5.12 -11.11 -2.28
C ILE A 57 5.12 -10.04 -1.19
N GLY A 58 3.94 -9.48 -0.92
CA GLY A 58 3.79 -8.44 0.09
C GLY A 58 2.39 -8.40 0.70
N ARG A 59 2.20 -7.42 1.59
CA ARG A 59 0.90 -7.07 2.15
C ARG A 59 0.33 -5.88 1.39
N VAL A 60 -0.90 -5.99 0.91
CA VAL A 60 -1.60 -4.86 0.27
C VAL A 60 -1.83 -3.77 1.30
N GLN A 61 -1.35 -2.57 0.97
CA GLN A 61 -1.55 -1.35 1.75
C GLN A 61 -2.57 -0.42 1.09
N GLU A 62 -2.55 -0.34 -0.25
CA GLU A 62 -3.48 0.53 -1.00
C GLU A 62 -3.90 -0.15 -2.30
N PHE A 63 -5.12 0.18 -2.78
CA PHE A 63 -5.59 -0.14 -4.11
C PHE A 63 -5.44 1.10 -5.00
N VAL A 64 -4.95 0.92 -6.22
CA VAL A 64 -4.68 2.01 -7.17
C VAL A 64 -5.85 2.18 -8.16
N ASP A 65 -6.92 1.40 -8.03
CA ASP A 65 -8.11 1.54 -8.86
C ASP A 65 -8.78 2.90 -8.58
N GLU A 66 -8.66 3.78 -9.57
CA GLU A 66 -9.03 5.18 -9.52
C GLU A 66 -10.55 5.36 -9.36
N ASP A 67 -10.97 5.82 -8.17
CA ASP A 67 -12.22 6.55 -7.99
C ASP A 67 -12.17 7.48 -6.74
N ILE A 68 -11.09 8.24 -6.54
CA ILE A 68 -11.03 9.49 -5.75
C ILE A 68 -9.88 10.33 -6.37
N LYS A 69 -10.03 11.43 -7.13
CA LYS A 69 -10.65 12.75 -6.88
C LYS A 69 -10.13 13.57 -5.69
N ASP A 70 -8.96 13.27 -5.12
CA ASP A 70 -8.30 14.18 -4.18
C ASP A 70 -6.86 14.46 -4.57
N GLN A 71 -6.51 15.74 -4.44
CA GLN A 71 -5.30 16.35 -4.92
C GLN A 71 -4.07 15.79 -4.20
N GLY A 72 -2.91 15.89 -4.86
CA GLY A 72 -1.62 15.49 -4.33
C GLY A 72 -1.19 16.19 -3.02
N PRO A 73 0.05 15.93 -2.59
CA PRO A 73 0.43 15.78 -1.20
C PRO A 73 0.38 17.09 -0.43
N ALA A 74 -0.08 17.07 0.82
CA ALA A 74 0.43 18.05 1.75
C ALA A 74 1.93 17.75 1.96
N PRO A 75 2.85 18.65 1.61
CA PRO A 75 4.26 18.45 1.92
C PRO A 75 4.42 18.29 3.44
N LEU A 76 5.25 17.33 3.84
CA LEU A 76 5.85 17.35 5.17
C LEU A 76 6.44 18.74 5.39
N ASN A 77 5.92 19.47 6.38
CA ASN A 77 6.51 20.71 6.84
C ASN A 77 7.86 20.37 7.51
N ILE A 78 8.91 20.21 6.70
CA ILE A 78 10.28 20.31 7.17
C ILE A 78 10.51 21.81 7.27
N PRO A 79 10.63 22.40 8.47
CA PRO A 79 10.97 23.81 8.57
C PRO A 79 12.32 24.02 7.86
N GLU A 80 12.32 24.92 6.89
CA GLU A 80 13.53 25.34 6.19
C GLU A 80 14.47 26.00 7.21
N GLU A 81 15.78 25.71 7.15
CA GLU A 81 16.79 26.15 8.11
C GLU A 81 17.06 27.68 8.11
N ASP A 82 16.16 28.49 7.54
CA ASP A 82 16.29 29.94 7.35
C ASP A 82 15.68 30.76 8.52
N GLU A 83 15.13 30.12 9.57
CA GLU A 83 14.78 30.78 10.86
C GLU A 83 15.98 30.90 11.83
N LEU A 84 17.22 30.76 11.32
CA LEU A 84 18.46 31.08 12.04
C LEU A 84 18.89 32.53 11.74
N VAL A 85 18.15 33.51 12.29
CA VAL A 85 18.69 34.86 12.55
C VAL A 85 18.18 35.41 13.88
#